data_AF-A0A957HWN5-F1
#
_entry.id   AF-A0A957HWN5-F1
#
_cell.length_a   1.000
_cell.length_b   1.000
_cell.length_c   1.000
_cell.angle_alpha   90.00
_cell.angle_beta   90.00
_cell.angle_gamma   90.00
#
_symmetry.space_group_name_H-M   'P 1'
#
loop_
_entity.id
_entity.type
_entity.pdbx_description
1 polymer ?
#
loop_
_entity_poly.entity_id
_entity_poly.type
_entity_poly.pdbx_seq_one_letter_code
_entity_poly.pdbx_strand_id
1 'polypeptide(L)'
;MNKAAFTTDISFQHLQLEMARLDILLHRQIQRFQKTTLPPPETNAPLGRFYMSGEQAMSLLQRPLGAAYELLDNETAAPYHQALADVEQQIAGLVSFAENSGTPTRLVRLALALGLDRFDLNVFLIALAPQLDGRFSKLYAFLLDDLTRKRPSVSLILDLLCPPMPERLLHLAHFSEDAPLLRHRLINLASETGAGRPPLIDQALFPDERIAAW
;
A
#
# COMPACT_ATOMS: atom_id res chain seq x y z
N MET A 1 25.73 21.78 26.09
CA MET A 1 24.97 21.49 24.84
C MET A 1 24.72 19.99 24.80
N ASN A 2 23.44 19.63 24.82
CA ASN A 2 22.92 18.37 25.37
C ASN A 2 23.34 17.12 24.59
N LYS A 3 24.03 16.21 25.28
CA LYS A 3 24.41 14.87 24.83
C LYS A 3 23.31 13.84 25.15
N ALA A 4 22.03 14.26 25.17
CA ALA A 4 20.91 13.53 25.75
C ALA A 4 19.62 13.48 24.88
N ALA A 5 19.70 13.67 23.56
CA ALA A 5 18.50 13.80 22.69
C ALA A 5 18.38 12.75 21.57
N PHE A 6 19.16 11.66 21.62
CA PHE A 6 19.06 10.53 20.69
C PHE A 6 18.59 9.24 21.37
N THR A 7 17.90 9.35 22.50
CA THR A 7 17.02 8.27 22.95
C THR A 7 15.92 8.17 21.90
N THR A 8 16.01 7.15 21.04
CA THR A 8 15.23 7.00 19.81
C THR A 8 13.75 7.35 20.03
N ASP A 9 13.23 8.35 19.31
CA ASP A 9 11.81 8.73 19.41
C ASP A 9 10.97 7.48 19.10
N ILE A 10 10.25 6.96 20.11
CA ILE A 10 9.43 5.75 20.01
C ILE A 10 8.41 5.91 18.87
N SER A 11 7.93 7.13 18.60
CA SER A 11 7.04 7.40 17.47
C SER A 11 7.73 7.20 16.13
N PHE A 12 9.02 7.57 16.03
CA PHE A 12 9.81 7.33 14.83
C PHE A 12 10.11 5.84 14.65
N GLN A 13 10.44 5.11 15.73
CA GLN A 13 10.59 3.65 15.67
C GLN A 13 9.32 2.95 15.21
N HIS A 14 8.15 3.40 15.68
CA HIS A 14 6.87 2.90 15.22
C HIS A 14 6.70 3.09 13.71
N LEU A 15 6.97 4.30 13.20
CA LEU A 15 6.92 4.58 11.77
C LEU A 15 7.89 3.70 10.97
N GLN A 16 9.12 3.49 11.47
CA GLN A 16 10.11 2.63 10.82
C GLN A 16 9.62 1.18 10.70
N LEU A 17 8.99 0.63 11.75
CA LEU A 17 8.42 -0.72 11.71
C LEU A 17 7.26 -0.81 10.71
N GLU A 18 6.41 0.20 10.64
CA GLU A 18 5.34 0.24 9.64
C GLU A 18 5.87 0.32 8.20
N MET A 19 6.95 1.06 7.97
CA MET A 19 7.61 1.10 6.65
C MET A 19 8.29 -0.24 6.31
N ALA A 20 8.90 -0.91 7.29
CA ALA A 20 9.45 -2.25 7.11
C ALA A 20 8.35 -3.27 6.78
N ARG A 21 7.17 -3.15 7.41
CA ARG A 21 5.99 -3.95 7.07
C ARG A 21 5.54 -3.70 5.64
N LEU A 22 5.50 -2.44 5.21
CA LEU A 22 5.15 -2.06 3.83
C LEU A 22 6.14 -2.66 2.81
N ASP A 23 7.43 -2.69 3.13
CA ASP A 23 8.45 -3.32 2.28
C ASP A 23 8.17 -4.81 2.04
N ILE A 24 7.75 -5.54 3.08
CA ILE A 24 7.38 -6.96 2.98
C ILE A 24 6.12 -7.12 2.09
N LEU A 25 5.12 -6.26 2.27
CA LEU A 25 3.89 -6.26 1.46
C LEU A 25 4.18 -5.99 -0.02
N LEU A 26 5.02 -5.00 -0.30
CA LEU A 26 5.41 -4.65 -1.66
C LEU A 26 6.24 -5.75 -2.31
N HIS A 27 7.18 -6.34 -1.59
CA HIS A 27 7.96 -7.46 -2.11
C HIS A 27 7.05 -8.64 -2.48
N ARG A 28 6.15 -9.03 -1.58
CA ARG A 28 5.15 -10.08 -1.86
C ARG A 28 4.32 -9.74 -3.11
N GLN A 29 3.89 -8.49 -3.25
CA GLN A 29 3.07 -8.06 -4.38
C GLN A 29 3.83 -8.06 -5.70
N ILE A 30 5.12 -7.71 -5.69
CA ILE A 30 6.00 -7.81 -6.85
C ILE A 30 6.13 -9.26 -7.31
N GLN A 31 6.29 -10.22 -6.39
CA GLN A 31 6.35 -11.64 -6.74
C GLN A 31 5.06 -12.12 -7.41
N ARG A 32 3.90 -11.70 -6.88
CA ARG A 32 2.58 -12.02 -7.47
C ARG A 32 2.41 -11.42 -8.86
N PHE A 33 2.84 -10.17 -9.02
CA PHE A 33 2.83 -9.47 -10.32
C PHE A 33 3.69 -10.20 -11.35
N GLN A 34 4.89 -10.64 -10.98
CA GLN A 34 5.80 -11.36 -11.88
C GLN A 34 5.24 -12.71 -12.36
N LYS A 35 4.54 -13.45 -11.49
CA LYS A 35 3.87 -14.70 -11.90
C LYS A 35 2.69 -14.47 -12.84
N THR A 36 1.98 -13.36 -12.67
CA THR A 36 0.75 -13.07 -13.45
C THR A 36 1.06 -12.45 -14.83
N THR A 37 2.07 -11.57 -14.92
CA THR A 37 2.30 -10.72 -16.10
C THR A 37 3.33 -11.30 -17.07
N LEU A 38 4.20 -12.22 -16.63
CA LEU A 38 5.34 -12.67 -17.45
C LEU A 38 5.03 -14.00 -18.16
N PRO A 39 4.72 -14.02 -19.48
CA PRO A 39 4.94 -15.23 -20.27
C PRO A 39 6.45 -15.55 -20.30
N PRO A 40 6.86 -16.83 -20.45
CA PRO A 40 8.27 -17.18 -20.58
C PRO A 40 8.92 -16.34 -21.68
N PRO A 41 10.18 -15.90 -21.51
CA PRO A 41 10.80 -14.94 -22.41
C PRO A 41 10.89 -15.52 -23.83
N GLU A 42 10.00 -15.07 -24.72
CA GLU A 42 10.23 -15.23 -26.14
C GLU A 42 11.26 -14.20 -26.60
N THR A 43 12.42 -14.72 -27.02
CA THR A 43 13.66 -14.01 -27.31
C THR A 43 13.57 -12.94 -28.42
N ASN A 44 12.43 -12.71 -29.08
CA ASN A 44 12.36 -11.89 -30.30
C ASN A 44 11.02 -11.13 -30.51
N ALA A 45 10.48 -10.42 -29.51
CA ALA A 45 9.37 -9.49 -29.75
C ALA A 45 9.89 -8.05 -30.02
N PRO A 46 9.83 -7.54 -31.27
CA PRO A 46 10.23 -6.18 -31.58
C PRO A 46 9.20 -5.16 -31.05
N LEU A 47 9.69 -4.11 -30.38
CA LEU A 47 9.02 -2.82 -30.10
C LEU A 47 7.49 -2.86 -30.09
N GLY A 48 6.89 -3.34 -29.00
CA GLY A 48 5.43 -3.45 -28.87
C GLY A 48 4.93 -3.34 -27.42
N ARG A 49 5.44 -2.38 -26.64
CA ARG A 49 5.06 -2.15 -25.23
C ARG A 49 3.63 -1.60 -25.02
N PHE A 50 2.74 -1.72 -26.01
CA PHE A 50 1.43 -1.04 -26.03
C PHE A 50 0.26 -1.87 -26.57
N TYR A 51 0.44 -3.15 -26.87
CA TYR A 51 -0.68 -4.01 -27.31
C TYR A 51 -0.90 -5.13 -26.29
N MET A 52 -2.07 -5.14 -25.66
CA MET A 52 -2.55 -6.29 -24.90
C MET A 52 -2.74 -7.45 -25.87
N SER A 53 -2.07 -8.58 -25.64
CA SER A 53 -2.24 -9.75 -26.50
C SER A 53 -3.65 -10.33 -26.35
N GLY A 54 -4.16 -11.02 -27.37
CA GLY A 54 -5.45 -11.69 -27.27
C GLY A 54 -5.50 -12.74 -26.14
N GLU A 55 -4.36 -13.37 -25.85
CA GLU A 55 -4.19 -14.30 -24.73
C GLU A 55 -4.26 -13.59 -23.37
N GLN A 56 -3.62 -12.42 -23.24
CA GLN A 56 -3.74 -11.58 -22.05
C GLN A 56 -5.19 -11.11 -21.84
N ALA A 57 -5.86 -10.67 -22.90
CA ALA A 57 -7.27 -10.28 -22.83
C ALA A 57 -8.17 -11.44 -22.38
N MET A 58 -7.91 -12.66 -22.87
CA MET A 58 -8.65 -13.85 -22.46
C MET A 58 -8.37 -14.24 -20.99
N SER A 59 -7.11 -14.13 -20.54
CA SER A 59 -6.74 -14.34 -19.14
C SER A 59 -7.47 -13.37 -18.20
N LEU A 60 -7.61 -12.09 -18.61
CA LEU A 60 -8.39 -11.11 -17.86
C LEU A 60 -9.88 -11.47 -17.76
N LEU A 61 -10.47 -12.07 -18.79
CA LEU A 61 -11.87 -12.52 -18.76
C LEU A 61 -12.08 -13.74 -17.85
N GLN A 62 -11.07 -14.60 -17.70
CA GLN A 62 -11.14 -15.76 -16.81
C GLN A 62 -10.96 -15.39 -15.33
N ARG A 63 -10.50 -14.18 -15.04
CA ARG A 63 -10.27 -13.70 -13.68
C ARG A 63 -11.60 -13.43 -12.96
N PRO A 64 -11.86 -14.06 -11.80
CA PRO A 64 -13.08 -13.78 -11.06
C PRO A 64 -13.10 -12.35 -10.51
N LEU A 65 -14.29 -11.79 -10.36
CA LEU A 65 -14.48 -10.43 -9.85
C LEU A 65 -13.82 -10.28 -8.47
N GLY A 66 -12.93 -9.28 -8.33
CA GLY A 66 -12.21 -9.05 -7.08
C GLY A 66 -11.03 -9.99 -6.81
N ALA A 67 -10.78 -11.01 -7.63
CA ALA A 67 -9.43 -11.56 -7.70
C ALA A 67 -8.53 -10.52 -8.37
N ALA A 68 -7.23 -10.49 -8.03
CA ALA A 68 -6.30 -9.53 -8.61
C ALA A 68 -5.15 -10.21 -9.35
N TYR A 69 -4.29 -10.81 -8.54
CA TYR A 69 -3.11 -11.53 -8.99
C TYR A 69 -3.18 -12.94 -8.45
N GLU A 70 -2.50 -13.86 -9.14
CA GLU A 70 -2.34 -15.22 -8.66
C GLU A 70 -1.82 -15.21 -7.22
N LEU A 71 -2.38 -16.12 -6.42
CA LEU A 71 -1.86 -16.39 -5.10
C LEU A 71 -0.48 -17.02 -5.26
N LEU A 72 0.45 -16.62 -4.40
CA LEU A 72 1.66 -17.42 -4.24
C LEU A 72 1.25 -18.79 -3.67
N ASP A 73 1.92 -19.83 -4.14
CA ASP A 73 1.90 -21.15 -3.52
C ASP A 73 2.30 -21.03 -2.04
N ASN A 74 1.78 -21.94 -1.21
CA ASN A 74 1.96 -21.86 0.24
C ASN A 74 3.45 -21.85 0.64
N GLU A 75 4.31 -22.56 -0.08
CA GLU A 75 5.76 -22.61 0.17
C GLU A 75 6.40 -21.24 -0.07
N THR A 76 6.10 -20.61 -1.21
CA THR A 76 6.61 -19.27 -1.53
C THR A 76 5.96 -18.18 -0.67
N ALA A 77 4.72 -18.37 -0.19
CA ALA A 77 4.00 -17.43 0.66
C ALA A 77 4.44 -17.48 2.14
N ALA A 78 4.83 -18.65 2.64
CA ALA A 78 5.21 -18.90 4.03
C ALA A 78 6.23 -17.88 4.60
N PRO A 79 7.35 -17.55 3.94
CA PRO A 79 8.31 -16.58 4.48
C PRO A 79 7.70 -15.19 4.65
N TYR A 80 6.80 -14.76 3.75
CA TYR A 80 6.12 -13.48 3.87
C TYR A 80 5.12 -13.47 5.02
N HIS A 81 4.38 -14.57 5.24
CA HIS A 81 3.47 -14.69 6.37
C HIS A 81 4.23 -14.62 7.71
N GLN A 82 5.35 -15.32 7.82
CA GLN A 82 6.18 -15.27 9.02
C GLN A 82 6.76 -13.88 9.25
N ALA A 83 7.36 -13.28 8.21
CA ALA A 83 7.97 -11.95 8.33
C ALA A 83 6.95 -10.86 8.70
N LEU A 84 5.73 -10.92 8.15
CA LEU A 84 4.65 -10.00 8.53
C LEU A 84 4.23 -10.21 9.99
N ALA A 85 4.06 -11.46 10.44
CA ALA A 85 3.71 -11.77 11.82
C ALA A 85 4.78 -11.27 12.80
N ASP A 86 6.06 -11.47 12.48
CA ASP A 86 7.18 -11.02 13.31
C ASP A 86 7.21 -9.49 13.45
N VAL A 87 7.02 -8.76 12.35
CA VAL A 87 6.97 -7.29 12.38
C VAL A 87 5.72 -6.78 13.08
N GLU A 88 4.56 -7.42 12.89
CA GLU A 88 3.32 -7.05 13.59
C GLU A 88 3.43 -7.26 15.10
N GLN A 89 4.11 -8.33 15.54
CA GLN A 89 4.43 -8.53 16.96
C GLN A 89 5.35 -7.43 17.51
N GLN A 90 6.37 -7.01 16.74
CA GLN A 90 7.25 -5.92 17.15
C GLN A 90 6.50 -4.59 17.27
N ILE A 91 5.62 -4.27 16.31
CA ILE A 91 4.75 -3.08 16.35
C ILE A 91 3.87 -3.13 17.59
N ALA A 92 3.17 -4.25 17.83
CA ALA A 92 2.29 -4.40 18.98
C ALA A 92 3.05 -4.27 20.32
N GLY A 93 4.24 -4.85 20.42
CA GLY A 93 5.10 -4.73 21.60
C GLY A 93 5.54 -3.29 21.85
N LEU A 94 5.97 -2.58 20.80
CA LEU A 94 6.38 -1.18 20.88
C LEU A 94 5.22 -0.25 21.27
N VAL A 95 4.05 -0.44 20.66
CA VAL A 95 2.83 0.32 20.99
C VAL A 95 2.43 0.09 22.45
N SER A 96 2.39 -1.17 22.89
CA SER A 96 2.06 -1.51 24.28
C SER A 96 3.06 -0.91 25.27
N PHE A 97 4.36 -0.93 24.94
CA PHE A 97 5.38 -0.29 25.75
C PHE A 97 5.17 1.23 25.85
N ALA A 98 4.87 1.90 24.74
CA ALA A 98 4.62 3.33 24.67
C ALA A 98 3.38 3.75 25.50
N GLU A 99 2.31 2.96 25.41
CA GLU A 99 1.08 3.15 26.18
C GLU A 99 1.30 2.99 27.68
N ASN A 100 1.99 1.91 28.09
CA ASN A 100 2.34 1.67 29.49
C ASN A 100 3.29 2.73 30.07
N SER A 101 4.10 3.36 29.21
CA SER A 101 4.97 4.49 29.58
C SER A 101 4.25 5.84 29.60
N GLY A 102 2.92 5.87 29.39
CA GLY A 102 2.10 7.08 29.40
C GLY A 102 2.33 8.01 28.20
N THR A 103 3.05 7.54 27.16
CA THR A 103 3.42 8.35 26.00
C THR A 103 3.05 7.62 24.71
N PRO A 104 1.74 7.57 24.35
CA PRO A 104 1.31 6.89 23.13
C PRO A 104 1.94 7.53 21.89
N THR A 105 2.30 6.68 20.92
CA THR A 105 2.98 7.13 19.70
C THR A 105 2.11 8.09 18.88
N ARG A 106 2.73 8.96 18.09
CA ARG A 106 2.00 9.93 17.24
C ARG A 106 0.99 9.26 16.30
N LEU A 107 1.33 8.11 15.71
CA LEU A 107 0.42 7.36 14.82
C LEU A 107 -0.80 6.82 15.57
N VAL A 108 -0.61 6.27 16.78
CA VAL A 108 -1.74 5.80 17.62
C VAL A 108 -2.64 6.97 18.00
N ARG A 109 -2.06 8.10 18.40
CA ARG A 109 -2.81 9.32 18.72
C ARG A 109 -3.60 9.84 17.51
N LEU A 110 -3.00 9.82 16.32
CA LEU A 110 -3.66 10.22 15.07
C LEU A 110 -4.85 9.31 14.77
N ALA A 111 -4.66 7.99 14.84
CA ALA A 111 -5.71 7.01 14.59
C ALA A 111 -6.90 7.21 15.56
N LEU A 112 -6.62 7.35 16.86
CA LEU A 112 -7.66 7.58 17.88
C LEU A 112 -8.39 8.92 17.68
N ALA A 113 -7.66 10.00 17.38
CA ALA A 113 -8.24 11.33 17.24
C ALA A 113 -9.16 11.45 16.01
N LEU A 114 -8.86 10.71 14.94
CA LEU A 114 -9.60 10.78 13.67
C LEU A 114 -10.52 9.58 13.44
N GLY A 115 -10.57 8.64 14.39
CA GLY A 115 -11.38 7.42 14.31
C GLY A 115 -10.95 6.51 13.16
N LEU A 116 -9.64 6.43 12.89
CA LEU A 116 -9.08 5.54 11.87
C LEU A 116 -8.97 4.13 12.43
N ASP A 117 -9.46 3.15 11.67
CA ASP A 117 -9.17 1.76 11.97
C ASP A 117 -7.78 1.34 11.43
N ARG A 118 -7.42 0.06 11.59
CA ARG A 118 -6.14 -0.46 11.11
C ARG A 118 -6.04 -0.40 9.58
N PHE A 119 -7.15 -0.58 8.87
CA PHE A 119 -7.17 -0.51 7.41
C PHE A 119 -6.89 0.93 6.97
N ASP A 120 -7.62 1.90 7.51
CA ASP A 120 -7.46 3.33 7.24
C ASP A 120 -6.03 3.79 7.50
N LEU A 121 -5.46 3.42 8.65
CA LEU A 121 -4.08 3.78 8.98
C LEU A 121 -3.08 3.21 7.96
N ASN A 122 -3.27 1.96 7.52
CA ASN A 122 -2.44 1.35 6.49
C ASN A 122 -2.59 2.09 5.15
N VAL A 123 -3.81 2.43 4.74
CA VAL A 123 -4.07 3.20 3.51
C VAL A 123 -3.32 4.53 3.56
N PHE A 124 -3.42 5.25 4.68
CA PHE A 124 -2.74 6.52 4.88
C PHE A 124 -1.22 6.37 4.79
N LEU A 125 -0.63 5.36 5.44
CA LEU A 125 0.81 5.11 5.41
C LEU A 125 1.32 4.75 4.00
N ILE A 126 0.58 3.95 3.24
CA ILE A 126 0.92 3.62 1.86
C ILE A 126 0.86 4.88 0.97
N ALA A 127 -0.17 5.72 1.15
CA ALA A 127 -0.28 6.98 0.42
C ALA A 127 0.85 7.97 0.78
N LEU A 128 1.29 7.98 2.05
CA LEU A 128 2.35 8.83 2.58
C LEU A 128 3.75 8.39 2.11
N ALA A 129 3.98 7.09 1.92
CA ALA A 129 5.31 6.51 1.68
C ALA A 129 6.14 7.20 0.57
N PRO A 130 5.59 7.58 -0.60
CA PRO A 130 6.32 8.33 -1.63
C PRO A 130 6.91 9.67 -1.17
N GLN A 131 6.34 10.30 -0.14
CA GLN A 131 6.85 11.54 0.44
C GLN A 131 7.96 11.31 1.45
N LEU A 132 7.96 10.14 2.10
CA LEU A 132 9.01 9.74 3.04
C LEU A 132 10.25 9.24 2.30
N ASP A 133 10.06 8.48 1.21
CA ASP A 133 11.12 7.94 0.39
C ASP A 133 10.68 7.78 -1.08
N GLY A 134 11.42 8.42 -1.98
CA GLY A 134 11.14 8.39 -3.42
C GLY A 134 11.21 7.00 -4.04
N ARG A 135 11.80 5.99 -3.37
CA ARG A 135 11.79 4.60 -3.85
C ARG A 135 10.39 4.05 -4.01
N PHE A 136 9.46 4.42 -3.12
CA PHE A 136 8.08 3.95 -3.18
C PHE A 136 7.36 4.44 -4.45
N SER A 137 7.66 5.65 -4.91
CA SER A 137 7.12 6.15 -6.19
C SER A 137 7.50 5.23 -7.36
N LYS A 138 8.75 4.74 -7.38
CA LYS A 138 9.24 3.84 -8.44
C LYS A 138 8.61 2.45 -8.33
N LEU A 139 8.43 1.95 -7.11
CA LEU A 139 7.79 0.65 -6.85
C LEU A 139 6.31 0.69 -7.24
N TYR A 140 5.60 1.78 -6.98
CA TYR A 140 4.19 1.92 -7.38
C TYR A 140 4.06 2.02 -8.89
N ALA A 141 4.90 2.82 -9.55
CA ALA A 141 4.96 2.89 -11.01
C ALA A 141 5.20 1.52 -11.65
N PHE A 142 6.10 0.71 -11.06
CA PHE A 142 6.35 -0.66 -11.51
C PHE A 142 5.13 -1.57 -11.33
N LEU A 143 4.50 -1.55 -10.15
CA LEU A 143 3.33 -2.41 -9.86
C LEU A 143 2.08 -2.01 -10.66
N LEU A 144 1.96 -0.74 -11.02
CA LEU A 144 0.88 -0.22 -11.86
C LEU A 144 1.17 -0.36 -13.36
N ASP A 145 2.35 -0.89 -13.73
CA ASP A 145 2.87 -0.97 -15.11
C ASP A 145 2.82 0.37 -15.87
N ASP A 146 2.97 1.49 -15.14
CA ASP A 146 2.88 2.84 -15.68
C ASP A 146 3.88 3.77 -14.99
N LEU A 147 4.94 4.13 -15.72
CA LEU A 147 6.00 5.00 -15.24
C LEU A 147 5.54 6.45 -14.97
N THR A 148 4.37 6.84 -15.48
CA THR A 148 3.79 8.15 -15.24
C THR A 148 3.03 8.23 -13.91
N ARG A 149 2.67 7.07 -13.32
CA ARG A 149 1.94 6.98 -12.06
C ARG A 149 2.88 6.73 -10.88
N LYS A 150 3.02 7.72 -10.00
CA LYS A 150 3.91 7.68 -8.83
C LYS A 150 3.15 7.51 -7.53
N ARG A 151 1.82 7.55 -7.56
CA ARG A 151 0.94 7.39 -6.40
C ARG A 151 0.26 6.03 -6.42
N PRO A 152 -0.04 5.46 -5.24
CA PRO A 152 -0.81 4.23 -5.20
C PRO A 152 -2.25 4.49 -5.63
N SER A 153 -2.83 3.56 -6.39
CA SER A 153 -4.27 3.58 -6.72
C SER A 153 -5.08 2.84 -5.66
N VAL A 154 -6.40 3.06 -5.64
CA VAL A 154 -7.31 2.27 -4.79
C VAL A 154 -7.17 0.77 -5.08
N SER A 155 -7.01 0.36 -6.35
CA SER A 155 -6.72 -1.04 -6.70
C SER A 155 -5.49 -1.56 -5.96
N LEU A 156 -4.38 -0.81 -6.04
CA LEU A 156 -3.11 -1.23 -5.46
C LEU A 156 -3.19 -1.32 -3.94
N ILE A 157 -3.91 -0.40 -3.28
CA ILE A 157 -4.15 -0.48 -1.84
C ILE A 157 -4.84 -1.78 -1.47
N LEU A 158 -5.92 -2.09 -2.18
CA LEU A 158 -6.65 -3.32 -1.97
C LEU A 158 -5.79 -4.56 -2.30
N ASP A 159 -4.89 -4.48 -3.28
CA ASP A 159 -4.00 -5.60 -3.66
C ASP A 159 -2.95 -5.90 -2.59
N LEU A 160 -2.45 -4.85 -1.94
CA LEU A 160 -1.46 -4.95 -0.88
C LEU A 160 -2.07 -5.43 0.43
N LEU A 161 -3.25 -4.92 0.78
CA LEU A 161 -3.86 -5.11 2.11
C LEU A 161 -4.83 -6.28 2.19
N CYS A 162 -5.48 -6.66 1.09
CA CYS A 162 -6.52 -7.68 1.10
C CYS A 162 -6.06 -8.95 0.36
N PRO A 163 -6.54 -10.13 0.77
CA PRO A 163 -6.44 -11.32 -0.06
C PRO A 163 -7.20 -11.12 -1.38
N PRO A 164 -6.84 -11.82 -2.47
CA PRO A 164 -7.50 -11.73 -3.76
C PRO A 164 -8.83 -12.48 -3.77
N MET A 165 -9.75 -12.09 -2.89
CA MET A 165 -11.10 -12.64 -2.79
C MET A 165 -12.12 -11.52 -3.00
N PRO A 166 -13.32 -11.82 -3.53
CA PRO A 166 -14.34 -10.81 -3.83
C PRO A 166 -14.70 -9.90 -2.66
N GLU A 167 -14.62 -10.41 -1.43
CA GLU A 167 -14.91 -9.69 -0.18
C GLU A 167 -14.04 -8.44 0.00
N ARG A 168 -12.87 -8.37 -0.65
CA ARG A 168 -12.03 -7.16 -0.63
C ARG A 168 -12.77 -5.92 -1.13
N LEU A 169 -13.78 -6.08 -1.98
CA LEU A 169 -14.56 -4.97 -2.51
C LEU A 169 -15.37 -4.26 -1.42
N LEU A 170 -15.63 -4.92 -0.29
CA LEU A 170 -16.25 -4.28 0.88
C LEU A 170 -15.38 -3.13 1.43
N HIS A 171 -14.06 -3.21 1.26
CA HIS A 171 -13.16 -2.15 1.67
C HIS A 171 -13.23 -0.90 0.78
N LEU A 172 -13.96 -0.93 -0.34
CA LEU A 172 -14.24 0.29 -1.12
C LEU A 172 -14.99 1.34 -0.30
N ALA A 173 -15.74 0.93 0.74
CA ALA A 173 -16.43 1.83 1.65
C ALA A 173 -15.48 2.81 2.38
N HIS A 174 -14.22 2.43 2.61
CA HIS A 174 -13.19 3.30 3.22
C HIS A 174 -12.77 4.47 2.32
N PHE A 175 -13.15 4.44 1.04
CA PHE A 175 -12.87 5.48 0.06
C PHE A 175 -14.10 6.34 -0.27
N SER A 176 -15.19 6.17 0.48
CA SER A 176 -16.36 7.05 0.40
C SER A 176 -16.05 8.43 0.97
N GLU A 177 -16.80 9.46 0.57
CA GLU A 177 -16.60 10.83 1.03
C GLU A 177 -16.83 10.99 2.55
N ASP A 178 -17.67 10.13 3.13
CA ASP A 178 -17.96 10.09 4.57
C ASP A 178 -16.93 9.28 5.38
N ALA A 179 -16.08 8.48 4.72
CA ALA A 179 -15.07 7.69 5.39
C ALA A 179 -14.03 8.59 6.09
N PRO A 180 -13.47 8.17 7.24
CA PRO A 180 -12.55 8.99 8.03
C PRO A 180 -11.40 9.59 7.22
N LEU A 181 -10.84 8.82 6.28
CA LEU A 181 -9.74 9.21 5.41
C LEU A 181 -10.03 10.44 4.55
N LEU A 182 -11.19 10.48 3.90
CA LEU A 182 -11.60 11.60 3.04
C LEU A 182 -12.25 12.72 3.85
N ARG A 183 -13.08 12.37 4.85
CA ARG A 183 -13.75 13.32 5.74
C ARG A 183 -12.76 14.24 6.45
N HIS A 184 -11.66 13.68 6.95
CA HIS A 184 -10.59 14.44 7.60
C HIS A 184 -9.52 14.96 6.65
N ARG A 185 -9.69 14.75 5.33
CA ARG A 185 -8.73 15.10 4.27
C ARG A 185 -7.32 14.60 4.58
N LEU A 186 -7.21 13.37 5.08
CA LEU A 186 -5.90 12.72 5.21
C LEU A 186 -5.37 12.31 3.84
N ILE A 187 -6.30 11.91 2.97
CA ILE A 187 -6.05 11.60 1.57
C ILE A 187 -7.09 12.31 0.70
N ASN A 188 -6.68 12.65 -0.52
CA ASN A 188 -7.56 13.06 -1.61
C ASN A 188 -7.46 12.02 -2.73
N LEU A 189 -8.58 11.75 -3.39
CA LEU A 189 -8.63 10.88 -4.56
C LEU A 189 -8.72 11.71 -5.82
N ALA A 190 -7.80 11.50 -6.75
CA ALA A 190 -7.76 12.24 -8.00
C ALA A 190 -7.17 11.41 -9.14
N SER A 191 -7.33 11.91 -10.37
CA SER A 191 -6.57 11.42 -11.52
C SER A 191 -5.12 11.89 -11.41
N GLU A 192 -4.17 10.99 -11.66
CA GLU A 192 -2.76 11.36 -11.76
C GLU A 192 -2.38 11.76 -13.21
N THR A 193 -3.06 11.21 -14.21
CA THR A 193 -2.62 11.23 -15.62
C THR A 193 -3.62 11.89 -16.59
N GLY A 194 -4.39 12.89 -16.15
CA GLY A 194 -5.19 13.70 -17.07
C GLY A 194 -6.39 14.40 -16.45
N ALA A 195 -7.11 15.16 -17.30
CA ALA A 195 -8.33 15.85 -16.92
C ALA A 195 -9.51 14.86 -16.90
N GLY A 196 -9.95 14.47 -15.70
CA GLY A 196 -11.12 13.61 -15.50
C GLY A 196 -11.16 12.99 -14.11
N ARG A 197 -12.29 12.38 -13.75
CA ARG A 197 -12.42 11.54 -12.55
C ARG A 197 -12.49 10.08 -13.03
N PRO A 198 -11.39 9.31 -12.96
CA PRO A 198 -11.42 7.91 -13.36
C PRO A 198 -12.30 7.10 -12.39
N PRO A 199 -12.63 5.84 -12.73
CA PRO A 199 -13.31 4.95 -11.79
C PRO A 199 -12.60 4.89 -10.44
N LEU A 200 -13.34 4.65 -9.36
CA LEU A 200 -12.79 4.68 -7.99
C LEU A 200 -11.53 3.82 -7.85
N ILE A 201 -11.54 2.63 -8.45
CA ILE A 201 -10.43 1.66 -8.40
C ILE A 201 -9.11 2.21 -9.01
N ASP A 202 -9.23 3.14 -9.97
CA ASP A 202 -8.10 3.72 -10.71
C ASP A 202 -7.66 5.08 -10.15
N GLN A 203 -8.45 5.69 -9.27
CA GLN A 203 -8.09 6.96 -8.64
C GLN A 203 -6.84 6.77 -7.77
N ALA A 204 -5.92 7.72 -7.89
CA ALA A 204 -4.69 7.79 -7.13
C ALA A 204 -4.93 8.48 -5.77
N LEU A 205 -4.23 8.00 -4.75
CA LEU A 205 -4.28 8.56 -3.41
C LEU A 205 -3.20 9.63 -3.22
N PHE A 206 -3.64 10.83 -2.87
CA PHE A 206 -2.77 11.96 -2.55
C PHE A 206 -2.89 12.26 -1.05
N PRO A 207 -1.87 11.94 -0.24
CA PRO A 207 -1.85 12.39 1.16
C PRO A 207 -1.87 13.93 1.23
N ASP A 208 -2.49 14.49 2.27
CA ASP A 208 -2.49 15.94 2.47
C ASP A 208 -1.08 16.45 2.79
N GLU A 209 -0.62 17.43 2.03
CA GLU A 209 0.73 17.99 2.10
C GLU A 209 1.06 18.58 3.47
N ARG A 210 0.05 19.02 4.23
CA ARG A 210 0.25 19.57 5.58
C ARG A 210 0.74 18.54 6.59
N ILE A 211 0.49 17.26 6.32
CA ILE A 211 0.89 16.14 7.19
C ILE A 211 2.29 15.64 6.81
N ALA A 212 2.71 15.84 5.56
CA ALA A 212 4.03 15.43 5.08
C ALA A 212 5.18 16.33 5.58
N ALA A 213 4.85 17.56 5.97
CA ALA A 213 5.82 18.57 6.39
C ALA A 213 6.04 18.63 7.92
N TRP A 214 5.50 17.67 8.70
CA TRP A 214 5.50 17.68 10.17
C TRP A 214 6.38 16.61 10.81
#